data_AF-A0A7U9RT64-F1
#
_entry.id   AF-A0A7U9RT64-F1
#
_cell.length_a   1.000
_cell.length_b   1.000
_cell.length_c   1.000
_cell.angle_alpha   90.00
_cell.angle_beta   90.00
_cell.angle_gamma   90.00
#
_symmetry.space_group_name_H-M   'P 1'
#
loop_
_entity.id
_entity.type
_entity.pdbx_description
1 polymer ?
#
loop_
_entity_poly.entity_id
_entity_poly.type
_entity_poly.pdbx_seq_one_letter_code
_entity_poly.pdbx_strand_id
1 'polypeptide(L)'
;MRAEETLQFMMDFYPELFPSRKHCLNHLFCSIGNGYDWRKGELVDRDCEFSKRYRLAQNIERAKPRDEEHYQMRLKLEKEIRKQKKDSYQITPQNIKYNFEWDIPNKDYSYLYHYPKNIKEDWLALLKECEQMLIEDGVIQGNGQNEGQEEQSGGMQMV
;
A
#
# COMPACT_ATOMS: atom_id res chain seq x y z
N MET A 1 5.32 -1.08 -16.41
CA MET A 1 4.00 -1.58 -15.96
C MET A 1 3.35 -0.39 -15.28
N ARG A 2 2.09 -0.07 -15.59
CA ARG A 2 1.41 1.04 -14.90
C ARG A 2 1.18 0.68 -13.44
N ALA A 3 1.11 1.67 -12.56
CA ALA A 3 0.95 1.45 -11.12
C ALA A 3 -0.30 0.58 -10.81
N GLU A 4 -1.43 0.85 -11.46
CA GLU A 4 -2.66 0.06 -11.35
C GLU A 4 -2.50 -1.41 -11.77
N GLU A 5 -1.66 -1.69 -12.75
CA GLU A 5 -1.43 -3.07 -13.20
C GLU A 5 -0.66 -3.87 -12.15
N THR A 6 0.17 -3.19 -11.36
CA THR A 6 0.86 -3.78 -10.20
C THR A 6 -0.15 -4.15 -9.12
N LEU A 7 -1.08 -3.25 -8.80
CA LEU A 7 -2.15 -3.53 -7.84
C LEU A 7 -3.03 -4.68 -8.33
N GLN A 8 -3.38 -4.70 -9.61
CA GLN A 8 -4.18 -5.77 -10.18
C GLN A 8 -3.46 -7.12 -10.11
N PHE A 9 -2.16 -7.14 -10.42
CA PHE A 9 -1.33 -8.33 -10.27
C PHE A 9 -1.35 -8.86 -8.84
N MET A 10 -1.14 -7.99 -7.84
CA MET A 10 -1.17 -8.37 -6.43
C MET A 10 -2.49 -9.05 -6.06
N MET A 11 -3.62 -8.46 -6.47
CA MET A 11 -4.95 -8.98 -6.16
C MET A 11 -5.30 -10.27 -6.93
N ASP A 12 -4.86 -10.42 -8.17
CA ASP A 12 -5.15 -11.61 -8.98
C ASP A 12 -4.31 -12.83 -8.56
N PHE A 13 -3.03 -12.64 -8.24
CA PHE A 13 -2.13 -13.75 -7.94
C PHE A 13 -2.02 -14.07 -6.45
N TYR A 14 -2.28 -13.10 -5.58
CA TYR A 14 -2.22 -13.28 -4.13
C TYR A 14 -3.48 -12.76 -3.42
N PRO A 15 -4.69 -13.20 -3.82
CA PRO A 15 -5.95 -12.70 -3.26
C PRO A 15 -6.12 -12.96 -1.77
N GLU A 16 -5.44 -13.95 -1.20
CA GLU A 16 -5.46 -14.21 0.24
C GLU A 16 -4.67 -13.17 1.05
N LEU A 17 -3.59 -12.62 0.46
CA LEU A 17 -2.76 -11.57 1.07
C LEU A 17 -3.29 -10.17 0.74
N PHE A 18 -3.78 -10.01 -0.49
CA PHE A 18 -4.24 -8.75 -1.04
C PHE A 18 -5.70 -8.84 -1.52
N PRO A 19 -6.66 -9.13 -0.62
CA PRO A 19 -8.07 -9.23 -1.01
C PRO A 19 -8.69 -7.86 -1.32
N SER A 20 -8.01 -6.77 -0.98
CA SER A 20 -8.47 -5.41 -1.25
C SER A 20 -7.33 -4.47 -1.59
N ARG A 21 -7.71 -3.34 -2.18
CA ARG A 21 -6.78 -2.27 -2.52
C ARG A 21 -6.02 -1.74 -1.31
N LYS A 22 -6.66 -1.63 -0.14
CA LYS A 22 -6.00 -1.22 1.12
C LYS A 22 -4.82 -2.14 1.47
N HIS A 23 -4.96 -3.44 1.29
CA HIS A 23 -3.88 -4.40 1.54
C HIS A 23 -2.69 -4.17 0.59
N CYS A 24 -2.97 -3.91 -0.69
CA CYS A 24 -1.92 -3.61 -1.67
C CYS A 24 -1.15 -2.34 -1.28
N LEU A 25 -1.89 -1.26 -0.99
CA LEU A 25 -1.31 0.03 -0.65
C LEU A 25 -0.52 -0.04 0.67
N ASN A 26 -1.04 -0.74 1.67
CA ASN A 26 -0.34 -0.98 2.93
C ASN A 26 1.01 -1.67 2.68
N HIS A 27 0.99 -2.75 1.92
CA HIS A 27 2.20 -3.49 1.60
C HIS A 27 3.22 -2.65 0.83
N LEU A 28 2.76 -1.91 -0.19
CA LEU A 28 3.66 -1.14 -1.05
C LEU A 28 4.21 0.11 -0.38
N PHE A 29 3.44 0.81 0.45
CA PHE A 29 3.84 2.11 0.97
C PHE A 29 4.13 2.10 2.46
N CYS A 30 3.42 1.32 3.29
CA CYS A 30 3.56 1.36 4.74
C CYS A 30 4.57 0.34 5.28
N SER A 31 4.63 -0.85 4.69
CA SER A 31 5.53 -1.92 5.16
C SER A 31 7.00 -1.66 4.78
N ILE A 32 7.93 -1.99 5.69
CA ILE A 32 9.38 -1.93 5.45
C ILE A 32 9.87 -3.29 4.94
N GLY A 33 10.77 -3.31 3.96
CA GLY A 33 11.36 -4.55 3.46
C GLY A 33 10.36 -5.42 2.70
N ASN A 34 9.43 -4.80 1.98
CA ASN A 34 8.37 -5.46 1.20
C ASN A 34 8.84 -6.11 -0.12
N GLY A 35 10.16 -6.09 -0.41
CA GLY A 35 10.72 -6.65 -1.63
C GLY A 35 10.61 -5.75 -2.86
N TYR A 36 10.03 -4.56 -2.75
CA TYR A 36 10.01 -3.55 -3.82
C TYR A 36 11.12 -2.52 -3.61
N ASP A 37 11.47 -1.77 -4.65
CA ASP A 37 12.31 -0.57 -4.59
C ASP A 37 11.95 0.42 -5.71
N TRP A 38 12.18 1.70 -5.46
CA TRP A 38 12.06 2.73 -6.48
C TRP A 38 13.16 2.61 -7.54
N ARG A 39 12.79 2.45 -8.81
CA ARG A 39 13.69 2.48 -9.97
C ARG A 39 13.08 3.32 -11.08
N LYS A 40 13.79 4.38 -11.49
CA LYS A 40 13.37 5.29 -12.58
C LYS A 40 11.93 5.82 -12.41
N GLY A 41 11.55 6.16 -11.17
CA GLY A 41 10.23 6.71 -10.84
C GLY A 41 9.11 5.67 -10.69
N GLU A 42 9.40 4.38 -10.78
CA GLU A 42 8.44 3.28 -10.57
C GLU A 42 8.82 2.47 -9.35
N LEU A 43 7.84 1.96 -8.62
CA LEU A 43 8.07 0.99 -7.56
C LEU A 43 8.07 -0.41 -8.19
N VAL A 44 9.22 -1.10 -8.15
CA VAL A 44 9.40 -2.39 -8.81
C VAL A 44 9.87 -3.45 -7.83
N ASP A 45 9.34 -4.67 -7.97
CA ASP A 45 9.83 -5.84 -7.26
C ASP A 45 11.32 -6.07 -7.57
N ARG A 46 12.15 -6.25 -6.54
CA ARG A 46 13.61 -6.40 -6.62
C ARG A 46 14.02 -7.52 -7.57
N ASP A 47 13.33 -8.65 -7.50
CA ASP A 47 13.68 -9.83 -8.28
C ASP A 47 13.22 -9.70 -9.74
N CYS A 48 12.32 -8.74 -10.04
CA CYS A 48 11.86 -8.40 -11.39
C CYS A 48 11.35 -9.61 -12.21
N GLU A 49 11.14 -10.78 -11.60
CA GLU A 49 10.81 -12.00 -12.33
C GLU A 49 9.38 -11.97 -12.86
N PHE A 50 8.47 -11.36 -12.10
CA PHE A 50 7.05 -11.33 -12.41
C PHE A 50 6.69 -10.28 -13.45
N SER A 51 7.30 -9.09 -13.38
CA SER A 51 7.07 -8.00 -14.34
C SER A 51 7.47 -8.34 -15.77
N LYS A 52 8.37 -9.32 -15.96
CA LYS A 52 8.78 -9.83 -17.27
C LYS A 52 7.72 -10.71 -17.95
N ARG A 53 6.88 -11.40 -17.16
CA ARG A 53 5.97 -12.44 -17.67
C ARG A 53 4.50 -12.04 -17.59
N TYR A 54 4.14 -11.17 -16.67
CA TYR A 54 2.77 -10.72 -16.50
C TYR A 54 2.41 -9.63 -17.52
N ARG A 55 1.30 -9.86 -18.24
CA ARG A 55 0.61 -8.84 -19.02
C ARG A 55 -0.89 -9.02 -18.83
N LEU A 56 -1.57 -7.92 -18.56
CA LEU A 56 -3.03 -7.91 -18.59
C LEU A 56 -3.53 -8.16 -20.01
N ALA A 57 -4.59 -8.95 -20.13
CA ALA A 57 -5.27 -9.17 -21.41
C ALA A 57 -6.00 -7.91 -21.90
N GLN A 58 -6.39 -7.04 -20.97
CA GLN A 58 -7.12 -5.79 -21.25
C GLN A 58 -6.54 -4.65 -20.41
N ASN A 59 -6.52 -3.45 -20.99
CA ASN A 59 -6.13 -2.26 -20.24
C ASN A 59 -7.20 -1.97 -19.19
N ILE A 60 -6.76 -1.83 -17.94
CA ILE A 60 -7.60 -1.40 -16.84
C ILE A 60 -7.38 0.09 -16.55
N GLU A 61 -8.42 0.79 -16.14
CA GLU A 61 -8.29 2.15 -15.61
C GLU A 61 -7.98 2.13 -14.10
N ARG A 62 -8.57 1.19 -13.37
CA ARG A 62 -8.43 1.05 -11.93
C ARG A 62 -8.45 -0.43 -11.54
N ALA A 63 -7.49 -0.83 -10.73
CA ALA A 63 -7.40 -2.20 -10.23
C ALA A 63 -8.55 -2.51 -9.27
N LYS A 64 -9.15 -3.68 -9.45
CA LYS A 64 -10.24 -4.19 -8.63
C LYS A 64 -10.02 -5.67 -8.29
N PRO A 65 -10.27 -6.08 -7.03
CA PRO A 65 -10.27 -7.49 -6.69
C PRO A 65 -11.34 -8.23 -7.49
N ARG A 66 -11.05 -9.47 -7.90
CA ARG A 66 -12.01 -10.31 -8.65
C ARG A 66 -13.29 -10.59 -7.87
N ASP A 67 -13.19 -10.77 -6.56
CA ASP A 67 -14.28 -11.18 -5.68
C ASP A 67 -14.49 -10.20 -4.52
N GLU A 68 -14.51 -8.91 -4.86
CA GLU A 68 -14.63 -7.83 -3.89
C GLU A 68 -15.94 -7.93 -3.08
N GLU A 69 -17.05 -8.28 -3.73
CA GLU A 69 -18.35 -8.41 -3.06
C GLU A 69 -18.34 -9.50 -1.98
N HIS A 70 -17.77 -10.67 -2.27
CA HIS A 70 -17.66 -11.75 -1.30
C HIS A 70 -16.74 -11.36 -0.14
N TYR A 71 -15.61 -10.71 -0.43
CA TYR A 71 -14.72 -10.19 0.60
C TYR A 71 -15.45 -9.21 1.52
N GLN A 72 -16.20 -8.24 0.98
CA GLN A 72 -16.95 -7.26 1.77
C GLN A 72 -18.07 -7.91 2.59
N MET A 73 -18.79 -8.88 2.02
CA MET A 73 -19.80 -9.65 2.74
C MET A 73 -19.18 -10.37 3.93
N ARG A 74 -18.05 -11.07 3.72
CA ARG A 74 -17.38 -11.82 4.77
C ARG A 74 -16.75 -10.90 5.82
N LEU A 75 -16.20 -9.76 5.43
CA LEU A 75 -15.67 -8.73 6.34
C LEU A 75 -16.77 -8.22 7.30
N LYS A 76 -17.99 -7.98 6.80
CA LYS A 76 -19.13 -7.58 7.65
C LYS A 76 -19.50 -8.67 8.65
N LEU A 77 -19.54 -9.93 8.20
CA LEU A 77 -19.82 -11.07 9.07
C LEU A 77 -18.74 -11.21 10.16
N GLU A 78 -17.46 -11.08 9.80
CA GLU A 78 -16.36 -11.21 10.75
C GLU A 78 -16.39 -10.11 11.83
N LYS A 79 -16.75 -8.87 11.45
CA LYS A 79 -16.99 -7.77 12.39
C LYS A 79 -18.10 -8.09 13.39
N GLU A 80 -19.19 -8.68 12.92
CA GLU A 80 -20.30 -9.10 13.80
C GLU A 80 -19.88 -10.25 14.73
N ILE A 81 -19.16 -11.25 14.21
CA ILE A 81 -18.60 -12.34 15.02
C ILE A 81 -17.66 -11.80 16.11
N ARG A 82 -16.76 -10.87 15.77
CA ARG A 82 -15.86 -10.22 16.73
C ARG A 82 -16.63 -9.49 17.83
N LYS A 83 -17.70 -8.76 17.46
CA LYS A 83 -18.56 -8.06 18.41
C LYS A 83 -19.28 -9.02 19.37
N GLN A 84 -19.78 -10.15 18.86
CA GLN A 84 -20.46 -11.16 19.67
C GLN A 84 -19.50 -11.89 20.61
N LYS A 85 -18.32 -12.29 20.11
CA LYS A 85 -17.34 -13.07 20.86
C LYS A 85 -16.48 -12.24 21.82
N LYS A 86 -16.31 -10.94 21.58
CA LYS A 86 -15.47 -10.03 22.38
C LYS A 86 -14.09 -10.65 22.63
N ASP A 87 -13.73 -10.86 23.89
CA ASP A 87 -12.42 -11.37 24.33
C ASP A 87 -12.16 -12.83 23.91
N SER A 88 -13.21 -13.59 23.57
CA SER A 88 -13.08 -14.96 23.06
C SER A 88 -12.82 -15.04 21.55
N TYR A 89 -12.82 -13.90 20.86
CA TYR A 89 -12.50 -13.86 19.43
C TYR A 89 -11.02 -14.12 19.21
N GLN A 90 -10.70 -15.07 18.33
CA GLN A 90 -9.33 -15.41 17.95
C GLN A 90 -9.13 -15.17 16.46
N ILE A 91 -8.00 -14.52 16.15
CA ILE A 91 -7.53 -14.40 14.78
C ILE A 91 -6.83 -15.72 14.41
N THR A 92 -7.28 -16.34 13.33
CA THR A 92 -6.74 -17.56 12.77
C THR A 92 -6.21 -17.29 11.35
N PRO A 93 -5.41 -18.20 10.78
CA PRO A 93 -4.98 -18.06 9.39
C PRO A 93 -6.12 -17.91 8.37
N GLN A 94 -7.33 -18.41 8.68
CA GLN A 94 -8.49 -18.35 7.79
C GLN A 94 -9.21 -17.00 7.82
N ASN A 95 -9.10 -16.23 8.92
CA ASN A 95 -9.79 -14.95 9.06
C ASN A 95 -8.86 -13.74 9.15
N ILE A 96 -7.54 -13.93 9.18
CA ILE A 96 -6.56 -12.85 9.31
C ILE A 96 -6.77 -11.71 8.29
N LYS A 97 -7.09 -12.05 7.04
CA LYS A 97 -7.34 -11.07 5.96
C LYS A 97 -8.57 -10.18 6.18
N TYR A 98 -9.49 -10.57 7.05
CA TYR A 98 -10.65 -9.75 7.45
C TYR A 98 -10.38 -8.91 8.70
N ASN A 99 -9.22 -9.10 9.33
CA ASN A 99 -8.76 -8.34 10.49
C ASN A 99 -7.63 -7.38 10.09
N PHE A 100 -7.77 -6.77 8.91
CA PHE A 100 -6.82 -5.80 8.39
C PHE A 100 -6.67 -4.62 9.34
N GLU A 101 -5.42 -4.28 9.63
CA GLU A 101 -4.99 -3.06 10.30
C GLU A 101 -3.83 -2.49 9.47
N TRP A 102 -3.76 -1.17 9.35
CA TRP A 102 -2.65 -0.53 8.67
C TRP A 102 -1.36 -0.71 9.46
N ASP A 103 -0.27 -0.97 8.76
CA ASP A 103 1.05 -0.76 9.31
C ASP A 103 1.25 0.74 9.54
N ILE A 104 1.80 1.10 10.69
CA ILE A 104 2.16 2.50 10.95
C ILE A 104 3.37 2.84 10.05
N PRO A 105 3.22 3.73 9.06
CA PRO A 105 4.31 4.02 8.15
C PRO A 105 5.47 4.69 8.90
N ASN A 106 6.65 4.10 8.81
CA ASN A 106 7.83 4.61 9.47
C ASN A 106 8.40 5.82 8.71
N LYS A 107 8.58 6.96 9.39
CA LYS A 107 9.05 8.21 8.80
C LYS A 107 10.44 8.19 8.17
N ASP A 108 11.26 7.20 8.52
CA ASP A 108 12.65 7.09 8.06
C ASP A 108 12.83 6.04 6.95
N TYR A 109 11.84 5.16 6.74
CA TYR A 109 11.99 3.99 5.85
C TYR A 109 10.79 3.69 4.95
N SER A 110 9.58 4.13 5.30
CA SER A 110 8.37 3.84 4.51
C SER A 110 8.40 4.55 3.16
N TYR A 111 8.03 3.85 2.09
CA TYR A 111 7.94 4.47 0.76
C TYR A 111 6.87 5.56 0.67
N LEU A 112 5.94 5.63 1.63
CA LEU A 112 5.02 6.75 1.78
C LEU A 112 5.76 8.09 1.93
N TYR A 113 6.89 8.10 2.65
CA TYR A 113 7.70 9.30 2.90
C TYR A 113 8.99 9.34 2.07
N HIS A 114 9.45 8.20 1.56
CA HIS A 114 10.68 8.07 0.79
C HIS A 114 10.40 7.64 -0.65
N TYR A 115 10.09 8.62 -1.50
CA TYR A 115 9.90 8.43 -2.94
C TYR A 115 10.77 9.42 -3.74
N PRO A 116 11.20 9.06 -4.96
CA PRO A 116 12.14 9.87 -5.71
C PRO A 116 11.46 11.09 -6.35
N LYS A 117 12.22 12.17 -6.59
CA LYS A 117 11.71 13.39 -7.25
C LYS A 117 11.15 13.13 -8.66
N ASN A 118 11.62 12.11 -9.35
CA ASN A 118 11.15 11.70 -10.67
C ASN A 118 10.08 10.60 -10.63
N ILE A 119 9.34 10.48 -9.52
CA ILE A 119 8.20 9.58 -9.42
C ILE A 119 7.24 9.79 -10.60
N LYS A 120 6.73 8.69 -11.17
CA LYS A 120 5.71 8.77 -12.23
C LYS A 120 4.36 9.16 -11.65
N GLU A 121 3.56 9.87 -12.45
CA GLU A 121 2.28 10.42 -12.02
C GLU A 121 1.28 9.36 -11.52
N ASP A 122 1.26 8.19 -12.16
CA ASP A 122 0.40 7.07 -11.76
C ASP A 122 0.79 6.50 -10.39
N TRP A 123 2.09 6.37 -10.13
CA TRP A 123 2.61 5.97 -8.82
C TRP A 123 2.37 7.03 -7.74
N LEU A 124 2.55 8.31 -8.06
CA LEU A 124 2.24 9.40 -7.15
C LEU A 124 0.75 9.43 -6.78
N ALA A 125 -0.13 9.18 -7.75
CA ALA A 125 -1.57 9.11 -7.50
C ALA A 125 -1.93 7.99 -6.50
N LEU A 126 -1.31 6.80 -6.62
CA LEU A 126 -1.51 5.72 -5.65
C LEU A 126 -0.96 6.04 -4.26
N LEU A 127 0.20 6.69 -4.20
CA LEU A 127 0.79 7.11 -2.93
C LEU A 127 -0.11 8.12 -2.22
N LYS A 128 -0.67 9.08 -2.97
CA LYS A 128 -1.64 10.06 -2.44
C LYS A 128 -2.96 9.43 -2.04
N GLU A 129 -3.43 8.43 -2.79
CA GLU A 129 -4.58 7.63 -2.39
C GLU A 129 -4.31 6.90 -1.06
N CYS A 130 -3.12 6.30 -0.89
CA CYS A 130 -2.73 5.64 0.35
C CYS A 130 -2.68 6.62 1.53
N GLU A 131 -2.04 7.78 1.34
CA GLU A 131 -1.98 8.86 2.33
C GLU A 131 -3.38 9.28 2.78
N GLN A 132 -4.29 9.52 1.82
CA GLN A 132 -5.66 9.90 2.10
C GLN A 132 -6.41 8.82 2.91
N MET A 133 -6.27 7.55 2.54
CA MET A 133 -6.91 6.45 3.29
C MET A 133 -6.36 6.30 4.71
N LEU A 134 -5.06 6.52 4.91
CA LEU A 134 -4.44 6.51 6.24
C LEU A 134 -4.97 7.64 7.12
N ILE A 135 -5.20 8.83 6.55
CA ILE A 135 -5.80 9.97 7.25
C ILE A 135 -7.25 9.68 7.63
N GLU A 136 -8.05 9.17 6.67
CA GLU A 136 -9.46 8.83 6.88
C GLU A 136 -9.65 7.76 7.96
N ASP A 137 -8.76 6.77 8.00
CA ASP A 137 -8.78 5.71 9.01
C ASP A 137 -8.10 6.14 10.33
N GLY A 138 -7.59 7.38 10.43
CA GLY A 138 -7.00 7.95 11.64
C GLY A 138 -5.63 7.40 12.02
N VAL A 139 -4.90 6.81 11.07
CA VAL A 139 -3.57 6.20 11.28
C VAL A 139 -2.48 7.26 11.32
N ILE A 140 -2.58 8.28 10.46
CA ILE A 140 -1.67 9.43 10.42
C ILE A 140 -2.47 10.72 10.46
N GLN A 141 -1.82 11.82 10.87
CA GLN A 141 -2.44 13.14 10.82
C GLN A 141 -2.34 13.69 9.39
N GLY A 142 -3.43 14.26 8.89
CA GLY A 142 -3.42 14.99 7.63
C GLY A 142 -2.52 16.21 7.74
N ASN A 143 -1.62 16.39 6.78
CA ASN A 143 -0.80 17.59 6.68
C ASN A 143 -1.69 18.77 6.30
N GLY A 144 -2.11 19.57 7.28
CA GLY A 144 -2.29 21.00 7.04
C GLY A 144 -0.91 21.57 6.72
N GLN A 145 -0.60 21.72 5.43
CA GLN A 145 0.56 22.44 4.86
C GLN A 145 1.89 22.30 5.65
N ASN A 146 2.79 21.44 5.20
CA ASN A 146 4.22 21.71 5.35
C ASN A 146 4.90 21.39 4.02
N GLU A 147 5.09 22.48 3.27
CA GLU A 147 5.89 22.58 2.08
C GLU A 147 7.32 22.10 2.36
N GLY A 148 7.96 21.54 1.32
CA GLY A 148 9.33 21.09 1.41
C GLY A 148 10.26 22.19 1.89
N GLN A 149 11.15 21.84 2.80
CA GLN A 149 12.41 22.54 2.96
C GLN A 149 13.54 21.57 2.63
N GLU A 150 14.02 21.70 1.40
CA GLU A 150 15.42 21.44 1.09
C GLU A 150 16.27 22.39 1.94
N GLU A 151 16.97 21.88 2.95
CA GLU A 151 18.15 22.56 3.46
C GLU A 151 19.37 22.08 2.65
N GLN A 152 19.63 22.79 1.56
CA GLN A 152 21.00 23.01 1.13
C GLN A 152 21.62 24.05 2.08
N SER A 153 22.64 23.65 2.83
CA SER A 153 23.62 24.59 3.38
C SER A 153 24.98 23.89 3.48
N GLY A 154 25.83 24.17 2.50
CA GLY A 154 27.25 23.90 2.58
C GLY A 154 27.93 24.90 3.52
N GLY A 155 28.94 24.43 4.24
CA GLY A 155 29.72 25.28 5.13
C GLY A 155 30.91 24.53 5.69
N MET A 156 31.97 24.48 4.88
CA MET A 156 33.29 23.91 5.18
C MET A 156 33.92 24.53 6.43
N GLN A 157 34.39 23.67 7.34
CA GLN A 157 35.02 24.03 8.60
C GLN A 157 36.51 24.33 8.37
N MET A 158 36.96 25.54 8.72
CA MET A 158 38.37 25.93 8.81
C MET A 158 38.53 26.90 9.97
N VAL A 159 38.92 26.39 11.15
CA VAL A 159 39.90 27.00 12.08
C VAL A 159 40.59 25.88 12.84
#